data_AF-A0A136LFL8-F1
#
_entry.id   AF-A0A136LFL8-F1
#
_cell.length_a   1.000
_cell.length_b   1.000
_cell.length_c   1.000
_cell.angle_alpha   90.00
_cell.angle_beta   90.00
_cell.angle_gamma   90.00
#
_symmetry.space_group_name_H-M   'P 1'
#
loop_
_entity.id
_entity.type
_entity.pdbx_description
1 polymer ?
#
loop_
_entity_poly.entity_id
_entity_poly.type
_entity_poly.pdbx_seq_one_letter_code
_entity_poly.pdbx_strand_id
1 'polypeptide(L)'
;MSMKAHFTSALILSGALVGSPALSALTPSFQVQGHVAGQLVADSSQTGGFNGAYTFSLSGMPASSVVLKAYLYGSAFAAQGSANATFAGTNFGAPTNTGSDGGFTWYRWDVTGFVTVNGVHAAQLNIVGQLYGAALGVIYNDPSLPLGDVAISDGGIELSEVFQLEQGQTIFNGFAANPGKLSVFTVGDDNSSSNERLDFNSATVGGPFDGNLGSAASLVHANVTTTGGAEVVDMYANGDHMAWQVAMLQSAVRNRRA
;
A
#
# COMPACT_ATOMS: atom_id res chain seq x y z
N MET A 1 -73.28 -20.42 -8.00
CA MET A 1 -72.07 -20.19 -8.81
C MET A 1 -71.06 -19.48 -7.93
N SER A 2 -70.05 -20.20 -7.45
CA SER A 2 -69.02 -19.70 -6.52
C SER A 2 -67.73 -19.51 -7.29
N MET A 3 -67.23 -18.27 -7.39
CA MET A 3 -65.90 -17.97 -7.93
C MET A 3 -64.83 -18.48 -6.96
N LYS A 4 -63.93 -19.35 -7.43
CA LYS A 4 -62.68 -19.67 -6.74
C LYS A 4 -61.63 -18.63 -7.18
N ALA A 5 -61.17 -17.80 -6.25
CA ALA A 5 -59.99 -16.98 -6.45
C ALA A 5 -58.74 -17.87 -6.25
N HIS A 6 -57.94 -18.03 -7.31
CA HIS A 6 -56.59 -18.59 -7.22
C HIS A 6 -55.64 -17.48 -6.76
N PHE A 7 -55.13 -17.58 -5.53
CA PHE A 7 -53.96 -16.80 -5.10
C PHE A 7 -52.70 -17.51 -5.60
N THR A 8 -52.02 -16.93 -6.57
CA THR A 8 -50.67 -17.33 -6.97
C THR A 8 -49.70 -16.57 -6.06
N SER A 9 -49.14 -17.26 -5.07
CA SER A 9 -48.05 -16.69 -4.24
C SER A 9 -46.78 -16.61 -5.09
N ALA A 10 -46.49 -15.44 -5.63
CA ALA A 10 -45.17 -15.14 -6.16
C ALA A 10 -44.22 -14.93 -4.97
N LEU A 11 -43.39 -15.94 -4.68
CA LEU A 11 -42.26 -15.81 -3.78
C LEU A 11 -41.24 -14.90 -4.47
N ILE A 12 -41.26 -13.61 -4.16
CA ILE A 12 -40.18 -12.69 -4.52
C ILE A 12 -39.00 -13.09 -3.64
N LEU A 13 -38.11 -13.92 -4.18
CA LEU A 13 -36.80 -14.16 -3.60
C LEU A 13 -35.98 -12.88 -3.85
N SER A 14 -36.14 -11.90 -2.98
CA SER A 14 -35.20 -10.78 -2.87
C SER A 14 -33.88 -11.38 -2.41
N GLY A 15 -33.02 -11.74 -3.36
CA GLY A 15 -31.62 -12.03 -3.09
C GLY A 15 -31.02 -10.78 -2.47
N ALA A 16 -30.94 -10.74 -1.15
CA ALA A 16 -29.99 -9.88 -0.49
C ALA A 16 -28.63 -10.32 -1.03
N LEU A 17 -28.03 -9.51 -1.92
CA LEU A 17 -26.58 -9.49 -2.01
C LEU A 17 -26.13 -9.21 -0.58
N VAL A 18 -25.67 -10.26 0.09
CA VAL A 18 -24.92 -10.11 1.33
C VAL A 18 -23.62 -9.48 0.83
N GLY A 19 -23.59 -8.15 0.78
CA GLY A 19 -22.34 -7.43 0.56
C GLY A 19 -21.39 -7.92 1.63
N SER A 20 -20.24 -8.44 1.22
CA SER A 20 -19.15 -8.74 2.14
C SER A 20 -18.99 -7.54 3.09
N PRO A 21 -18.80 -7.77 4.41
CA PRO A 21 -18.56 -6.67 5.32
C PRO A 21 -17.39 -5.86 4.77
N ALA A 22 -17.63 -4.56 4.50
CA ALA A 22 -16.57 -3.69 4.04
C ALA A 22 -15.45 -3.73 5.08
N LEU A 23 -14.25 -4.14 4.66
CA LEU A 23 -13.06 -4.03 5.49
C LEU A 23 -12.92 -2.57 5.91
N SER A 24 -12.60 -2.32 7.18
CA SER A 24 -12.42 -0.95 7.66
C SER A 24 -11.31 -0.29 6.86
N ALA A 25 -11.60 0.85 6.24
CA ALA A 25 -10.61 1.57 5.46
C ALA A 25 -9.39 1.94 6.32
N LEU A 26 -8.20 1.73 5.77
CA LEU A 26 -6.97 2.20 6.39
C LEU A 26 -6.94 3.73 6.37
N THR A 27 -6.26 4.31 7.36
CA THR A 27 -5.99 5.75 7.44
C THR A 27 -4.49 6.00 7.46
N PRO A 28 -4.01 7.20 7.09
CA PRO A 28 -2.60 7.48 7.04
C PRO A 28 -1.94 7.32 8.41
N SER A 29 -0.82 6.61 8.46
CA SER A 29 0.00 6.45 9.66
C SER A 29 0.94 7.64 9.88
N PHE A 30 1.23 8.39 8.82
CA PHE A 30 1.99 9.62 8.86
C PHE A 30 1.56 10.55 7.72
N GLN A 31 1.44 11.85 8.01
CA GLN A 31 1.13 12.87 7.03
C GLN A 31 1.84 14.17 7.40
N VAL A 32 2.36 14.87 6.39
CA VAL A 32 3.06 16.15 6.56
C VAL A 32 2.79 17.08 5.38
N GLN A 33 2.78 18.37 5.67
CA GLN A 33 2.64 19.45 4.68
C GLN A 33 3.89 20.33 4.70
N GLY A 34 4.17 20.98 3.56
CA GLY A 34 5.28 21.92 3.43
C GLY A 34 6.02 21.75 2.12
N HIS A 35 7.30 22.11 2.08
CA HIS A 35 8.18 21.82 0.96
C HIS A 35 8.67 20.38 1.03
N VAL A 36 7.75 19.43 0.83
CA VAL A 36 7.95 18.00 1.09
C VAL A 36 7.73 17.15 -0.17
N ALA A 37 8.42 16.01 -0.23
CA ALA A 37 8.21 14.99 -1.25
C ALA A 37 8.43 13.60 -0.65
N GLY A 38 7.96 12.57 -1.35
CA GLY A 38 8.06 11.18 -0.92
C GLY A 38 8.59 10.24 -1.99
N GLN A 39 9.32 9.22 -1.56
CA GLN A 39 9.73 8.08 -2.37
C GLN A 39 9.29 6.79 -1.68
N LEU A 40 8.58 5.94 -2.42
CA LEU A 40 8.32 4.56 -2.04
C LEU A 40 9.06 3.67 -3.03
N VAL A 41 9.99 2.87 -2.53
CA VAL A 41 10.76 1.89 -3.30
C VAL A 41 10.60 0.52 -2.67
N ALA A 42 10.71 -0.54 -3.46
CA ALA A 42 10.52 -1.90 -2.99
C ALA A 42 11.52 -2.85 -3.64
N ASP A 43 11.72 -3.99 -2.99
CA ASP A 43 12.55 -5.09 -3.44
C ASP A 43 11.88 -6.42 -3.04
N SER A 44 11.67 -7.28 -4.02
CA SER A 44 11.11 -8.64 -3.89
C SER A 44 12.04 -9.72 -4.44
N SER A 45 13.35 -9.45 -4.46
CA SER A 45 14.37 -10.42 -4.84
C SER A 45 14.45 -11.64 -3.93
N GLN A 46 13.79 -11.60 -2.76
CA GLN A 46 13.67 -12.71 -1.82
C GLN A 46 12.19 -13.03 -1.59
N THR A 47 11.77 -14.24 -1.98
CA THR A 47 10.41 -14.75 -1.77
C THR A 47 10.44 -16.16 -1.18
N GLY A 48 9.43 -16.50 -0.38
CA GLY A 48 9.21 -17.87 0.15
C GLY A 48 10.11 -18.31 1.30
N GLY A 49 11.03 -17.46 1.78
CA GLY A 49 11.93 -17.74 2.91
C GLY A 49 11.60 -16.94 4.17
N PHE A 50 12.25 -17.30 5.30
CA PHE A 50 12.10 -16.66 6.62
C PHE A 50 13.08 -15.51 6.89
N ASN A 51 14.13 -15.43 6.07
CA ASN A 51 15.14 -14.36 6.14
C ASN A 51 15.34 -13.83 4.72
N GLY A 52 15.21 -12.52 4.53
CA GLY A 52 15.37 -11.88 3.23
C GLY A 52 16.37 -10.73 3.31
N ALA A 53 17.35 -10.72 2.43
CA ALA A 53 18.22 -9.57 2.19
C ALA A 53 17.64 -8.73 1.03
N TYR A 54 17.48 -7.44 1.28
CA TYR A 54 16.84 -6.49 0.36
C TYR A 54 17.73 -5.27 0.14
N THR A 55 17.56 -4.63 -1.01
CA THR A 55 18.35 -3.50 -1.47
C THR A 55 17.43 -2.44 -2.09
N PHE A 56 17.40 -1.25 -1.48
CA PHE A 56 16.56 -0.14 -1.89
C PHE A 56 17.39 0.95 -2.57
N SER A 57 16.98 1.36 -3.77
CA SER A 57 17.67 2.44 -4.51
C SER A 57 16.85 3.73 -4.45
N LEU A 58 17.35 4.71 -3.69
CA LEU A 58 16.76 6.05 -3.61
C LEU A 58 17.48 7.01 -4.57
N SER A 59 16.71 7.84 -5.27
CA SER A 59 17.27 8.82 -6.22
C SER A 59 16.40 10.08 -6.33
N GLY A 60 16.97 11.20 -6.77
CA GLY A 60 16.21 12.42 -7.01
C GLY A 60 15.88 13.26 -5.77
N MET A 61 16.36 12.88 -4.58
CA MET A 61 16.34 13.75 -3.40
C MET A 61 17.35 14.90 -3.59
N PRO A 62 16.95 16.18 -3.46
CA PRO A 62 17.91 17.29 -3.44
C PRO A 62 19.00 17.09 -2.37
N ALA A 63 20.23 17.50 -2.65
CA ALA A 63 21.37 17.28 -1.73
C ALA A 63 21.22 17.98 -0.37
N SER A 64 20.42 19.05 -0.30
CA SER A 64 20.10 19.79 0.92
C SER A 64 18.88 19.25 1.68
N SER A 65 18.29 18.15 1.22
CA SER A 65 17.08 17.61 1.84
C SER A 65 17.33 17.13 3.25
N VAL A 66 16.34 17.29 4.11
CA VAL A 66 16.29 16.65 5.42
C VAL A 66 15.23 15.56 5.38
N VAL A 67 15.61 14.34 5.77
CA VAL A 67 14.65 13.23 5.85
C VAL A 67 13.83 13.40 7.12
N LEU A 68 12.51 13.57 6.93
CA LEU A 68 11.55 13.74 8.01
C LEU A 68 11.10 12.38 8.56
N LYS A 69 10.94 11.41 7.65
CA LYS A 69 10.57 10.05 8.01
C LYS A 69 11.11 9.03 7.03
N ALA A 70 11.65 7.93 7.51
CA ALA A 70 11.91 6.73 6.72
C ALA A 70 11.44 5.48 7.44
N TYR A 71 10.63 4.67 6.77
CA TYR A 71 10.08 3.43 7.29
C TYR A 71 10.47 2.25 6.41
N LEU A 72 11.10 1.25 7.02
CA LEU A 72 11.29 -0.06 6.43
C LEU A 72 10.05 -0.90 6.71
N TYR A 73 9.47 -1.46 5.66
CA TYR A 73 8.28 -2.28 5.69
C TYR A 73 8.61 -3.72 5.32
N GLY A 74 8.06 -4.65 6.11
CA GLY A 74 8.07 -6.08 5.83
C GLY A 74 6.69 -6.67 6.05
N SER A 75 6.40 -7.78 5.39
CA SER A 75 5.21 -8.58 5.66
C SER A 75 5.60 -10.04 5.62
N ALA A 76 4.82 -10.87 6.31
CA ALA A 76 4.93 -12.31 6.17
C ALA A 76 3.56 -12.98 6.23
N PHE A 77 3.37 -13.98 5.38
CA PHE A 77 2.24 -14.90 5.47
C PHE A 77 2.54 -16.03 6.47
N ALA A 78 1.50 -16.45 7.20
CA ALA A 78 1.60 -17.42 8.29
C ALA A 78 2.71 -17.07 9.30
N ALA A 79 2.79 -15.78 9.65
CA ALA A 79 3.84 -15.26 10.52
C ALA A 79 3.78 -15.90 11.92
N GLN A 80 4.95 -16.24 12.47
CA GLN A 80 5.11 -16.86 13.78
C GLN A 80 6.26 -16.18 14.55
N GLY A 81 6.24 -16.32 15.88
CA GLY A 81 7.35 -15.84 16.71
C GLY A 81 7.65 -14.34 16.57
N SER A 82 8.93 -13.99 16.64
CA SER A 82 9.40 -12.60 16.62
C SER A 82 9.91 -12.20 15.25
N ALA A 83 9.58 -10.98 14.83
CA ALA A 83 10.16 -10.31 13.68
C ALA A 83 11.32 -9.39 14.11
N ASN A 84 12.34 -9.26 13.28
CA ASN A 84 13.38 -8.24 13.44
C ASN A 84 13.93 -7.78 12.08
N ALA A 85 14.63 -6.64 12.08
CA ALA A 85 15.30 -6.12 10.90
C ALA A 85 16.69 -5.56 11.21
N THR A 86 17.59 -5.69 10.25
CA THR A 86 18.85 -4.95 10.16
C THR A 86 18.75 -3.98 9.00
N PHE A 87 19.16 -2.72 9.19
CA PHE A 87 19.22 -1.73 8.12
C PHE A 87 20.55 -0.98 8.21
N ALA A 88 21.27 -0.88 7.09
CA ALA A 88 22.62 -0.32 7.03
C ALA A 88 23.58 -0.92 8.10
N GLY A 89 23.46 -2.23 8.34
CA GLY A 89 24.26 -2.96 9.33
C GLY A 89 23.86 -2.76 10.80
N THR A 90 22.85 -1.92 11.09
CA THR A 90 22.32 -1.71 12.45
C THR A 90 21.07 -2.53 12.69
N ASN A 91 20.98 -3.21 13.83
CA ASN A 91 19.80 -3.98 14.23
C ASN A 91 18.75 -3.05 14.87
N PHE A 92 17.52 -3.10 14.37
CA PHE A 92 16.39 -2.30 14.86
C PHE A 92 15.47 -3.05 15.83
N GLY A 93 15.75 -4.32 16.10
CA GLY A 93 14.98 -5.14 17.03
C GLY A 93 13.54 -5.35 16.57
N ALA A 94 12.62 -5.36 17.53
CA ALA A 94 11.21 -5.66 17.27
C ALA A 94 10.52 -4.53 16.46
N PRO A 95 9.66 -4.89 15.48
CA PRO A 95 8.90 -3.91 14.71
C PRO A 95 7.74 -3.31 15.50
N THR A 96 7.18 -2.24 14.94
CA THR A 96 5.75 -1.95 15.11
C THR A 96 4.94 -2.90 14.23
N ASN A 97 4.02 -3.66 14.82
CA ASN A 97 2.99 -4.39 14.05
C ASN A 97 1.94 -3.37 13.58
N THR A 98 1.77 -3.24 12.27
CA THR A 98 0.83 -2.28 11.67
C THR A 98 -0.54 -2.88 11.37
N GLY A 99 -0.65 -4.21 11.35
CA GLY A 99 -1.91 -4.91 11.09
C GLY A 99 -1.71 -6.42 10.87
N SER A 100 -2.83 -7.14 10.81
CA SER A 100 -2.87 -8.55 10.42
C SER A 100 -4.24 -8.89 9.83
N ASP A 101 -4.24 -9.58 8.71
CA ASP A 101 -5.45 -10.02 8.02
C ASP A 101 -5.13 -11.27 7.20
N GLY A 102 -6.07 -12.21 7.07
CA GLY A 102 -5.94 -13.28 6.08
C GLY A 102 -4.83 -14.32 6.27
N GLY A 103 -3.96 -14.13 7.26
CA GLY A 103 -2.72 -14.89 7.43
C GLY A 103 -1.46 -14.03 7.24
N PHE A 104 -1.60 -12.84 6.68
CA PHE A 104 -0.56 -11.82 6.66
C PHE A 104 -0.43 -11.11 8.00
N THR A 105 0.80 -10.75 8.33
CA THR A 105 1.13 -9.75 9.34
C THR A 105 2.06 -8.71 8.73
N TRP A 106 1.79 -7.43 8.99
CA TRP A 106 2.57 -6.32 8.46
C TRP A 106 3.40 -5.64 9.56
N TYR A 107 4.63 -5.32 9.20
CA TYR A 107 5.63 -4.82 10.12
C TYR A 107 6.25 -3.53 9.59
N ARG A 108 6.61 -2.66 10.53
CA ARG A 108 7.31 -1.40 10.27
C ARG A 108 8.44 -1.17 11.26
N TRP A 109 9.58 -0.72 10.73
CA TRP A 109 10.70 -0.20 11.51
C TRP A 109 10.99 1.25 11.11
N ASP A 110 11.18 2.14 12.10
CA ASP A 110 11.59 3.53 11.85
C ASP A 110 13.11 3.58 11.64
N VAL A 111 13.52 3.81 10.41
CA VAL A 111 14.93 3.87 9.98
C VAL A 111 15.37 5.29 9.60
N THR A 112 14.60 6.31 10.01
CA THR A 112 14.80 7.73 9.62
C THR A 112 16.24 8.20 9.80
N GLY A 113 16.89 7.86 10.92
CA GLY A 113 18.26 8.29 11.21
C GLY A 113 19.34 7.69 10.30
N PHE A 114 18.99 6.72 9.44
CA PHE A 114 19.92 5.97 8.60
C PHE A 114 19.73 6.24 7.10
N VAL A 115 18.68 6.97 6.73
CA VAL A 115 18.46 7.44 5.37
C VAL A 115 18.69 8.94 5.36
N THR A 116 19.84 9.37 4.84
CA THR A 116 20.21 10.80 4.80
C THR A 116 20.46 11.32 3.39
N VAL A 117 20.64 10.42 2.41
CA VAL A 117 21.00 10.76 1.04
C VAL A 117 20.41 9.75 0.05
N ASN A 118 20.40 10.14 -1.23
CA ASN A 118 20.26 9.19 -2.33
C ASN A 118 21.33 8.10 -2.25
N GLY A 119 21.01 6.93 -2.78
CA GLY A 119 21.94 5.82 -2.82
C GLY A 119 21.25 4.49 -2.63
N VAL A 120 22.08 3.47 -2.43
CA VAL A 120 21.66 2.09 -2.23
C VAL A 120 21.68 1.77 -0.75
N HIS A 121 20.54 1.31 -0.23
CA HIS A 121 20.33 1.01 1.18
C HIS A 121 20.03 -0.47 1.34
N ALA A 122 20.91 -1.19 2.04
CA ALA A 122 20.73 -2.61 2.31
C ALA A 122 19.95 -2.85 3.60
N ALA A 123 19.06 -3.82 3.56
CA ALA A 123 18.29 -4.29 4.70
C ALA A 123 18.28 -5.82 4.77
N GLN A 124 18.04 -6.35 5.95
CA GLN A 124 17.72 -7.75 6.18
C GLN A 124 16.49 -7.83 7.06
N LEU A 125 15.49 -8.60 6.64
CA LEU A 125 14.34 -8.94 7.47
C LEU A 125 14.49 -10.38 7.92
N ASN A 126 14.29 -10.62 9.22
CA ASN A 126 14.19 -11.96 9.78
C ASN A 126 12.80 -12.07 10.42
N ILE A 127 11.88 -12.70 9.69
CA ILE A 127 10.49 -12.87 10.08
C ILE A 127 10.16 -14.34 9.85
N VAL A 128 9.77 -15.06 10.91
CA VAL A 128 9.29 -16.43 10.73
C VAL A 128 7.89 -16.36 10.11
N GLY A 129 7.69 -17.00 8.97
CA GLY A 129 6.64 -16.74 7.98
C GLY A 129 7.19 -16.59 6.55
N GLN A 130 6.34 -16.72 5.53
CA GLN A 130 6.75 -16.57 4.14
C GLN A 130 6.84 -15.09 3.76
N LEU A 131 8.03 -14.66 3.34
CA LEU A 131 8.28 -13.30 2.83
C LEU A 131 7.92 -13.19 1.34
N TYR A 132 7.44 -12.02 0.94
CA TYR A 132 7.08 -11.70 -0.46
C TYR A 132 7.77 -10.43 -0.98
N GLY A 133 8.57 -9.79 -0.14
CA GLY A 133 9.26 -8.55 -0.45
C GLY A 133 9.31 -7.61 0.73
N ALA A 134 9.96 -6.48 0.51
CA ALA A 134 10.08 -5.39 1.46
C ALA A 134 9.98 -4.06 0.74
N ALA A 135 9.61 -3.01 1.47
CA ALA A 135 9.58 -1.64 0.95
C ALA A 135 10.26 -0.65 1.88
N LEU A 136 10.76 0.43 1.31
CA LEU A 136 11.30 1.58 2.03
C LEU A 136 10.50 2.83 1.60
N GLY A 137 9.72 3.37 2.53
CA GLY A 137 9.01 4.64 2.36
C GLY A 137 9.81 5.76 2.99
N VAL A 138 10.13 6.81 2.23
CA VAL A 138 10.92 7.96 2.68
C VAL A 138 10.18 9.25 2.37
N ILE A 139 10.03 10.11 3.36
CA ILE A 139 9.52 11.48 3.23
C ILE A 139 10.61 12.44 3.67
N TYR A 140 10.87 13.43 2.83
CA TYR A 140 11.90 14.44 3.05
C TYR A 140 11.36 15.83 2.73
N ASN A 141 11.97 16.84 3.33
CA ASN A 141 11.74 18.23 2.98
C ASN A 141 12.99 18.86 2.38
N ASP A 142 12.78 19.83 1.49
CA ASP A 142 13.82 20.67 0.95
C ASP A 142 13.19 21.97 0.42
N PRO A 143 13.74 23.17 0.72
CA PRO A 143 13.17 24.44 0.27
C PRO A 143 13.00 24.59 -1.25
N SER A 144 13.72 23.81 -2.06
CA SER A 144 13.58 23.81 -3.53
C SER A 144 12.35 23.05 -4.03
N LEU A 145 11.72 22.22 -3.20
CA LEU A 145 10.51 21.49 -3.55
C LEU A 145 9.31 22.44 -3.59
N PRO A 146 8.29 22.16 -4.41
CA PRO A 146 7.01 22.87 -4.30
C PRO A 146 6.35 22.62 -2.94
N LEU A 147 5.49 23.55 -2.52
CA LEU A 147 4.60 23.32 -1.38
C LEU A 147 3.62 22.19 -1.73
N GLY A 148 3.40 21.28 -0.80
CA GLY A 148 2.60 20.09 -1.00
C GLY A 148 2.31 19.31 0.26
N ASP A 149 1.71 18.15 0.06
CA ASP A 149 1.28 17.19 1.06
C ASP A 149 1.91 15.84 0.73
N VAL A 150 2.38 15.12 1.75
CA VAL A 150 2.81 13.72 1.61
C VAL A 150 2.24 12.92 2.77
N ALA A 151 1.68 11.75 2.48
CA ALA A 151 1.15 10.83 3.47
C ALA A 151 1.50 9.38 3.13
N ILE A 152 1.67 8.57 4.17
CA ILE A 152 1.82 7.12 4.07
C ILE A 152 0.64 6.45 4.76
N SER A 153 0.03 5.47 4.11
CA SER A 153 -0.90 4.53 4.69
C SER A 153 -0.24 3.16 4.73
N ASP A 154 0.00 2.65 5.94
CA ASP A 154 0.42 1.28 6.21
C ASP A 154 -0.69 0.54 6.99
N GLY A 155 -0.44 -0.72 7.32
CA GLY A 155 -1.39 -1.58 8.02
C GLY A 155 -1.78 -2.81 7.22
N GLY A 156 -1.85 -2.65 5.91
CA GLY A 156 -2.11 -3.73 4.96
C GLY A 156 -3.52 -4.28 4.99
N ILE A 157 -3.92 -4.87 3.86
CA ILE A 157 -5.19 -5.56 3.68
C ILE A 157 -4.91 -6.77 2.80
N GLU A 158 -5.37 -7.96 3.18
CA GLU A 158 -5.39 -9.10 2.27
C GLU A 158 -6.64 -9.03 1.40
N LEU A 159 -6.49 -9.34 0.12
CA LEU A 159 -7.56 -9.66 -0.81
C LEU A 159 -7.40 -11.14 -1.17
N SER A 160 -8.31 -11.98 -0.72
CA SER A 160 -8.27 -13.43 -0.81
C SER A 160 -8.96 -13.96 -2.07
N GLU A 161 -8.65 -15.22 -2.43
CA GLU A 161 -9.19 -15.93 -3.61
C GLU A 161 -10.69 -16.30 -3.52
N VAL A 162 -11.48 -15.64 -2.68
CA VAL A 162 -12.92 -15.94 -2.68
C VAL A 162 -13.44 -15.54 -4.07
N PHE A 163 -14.25 -16.39 -4.71
CA PHE A 163 -14.77 -16.24 -6.08
C PHE A 163 -15.64 -14.97 -6.35
N GLN A 164 -15.49 -13.93 -5.54
CA GLN A 164 -16.17 -12.64 -5.61
C GLN A 164 -15.11 -11.53 -5.59
N LEU A 165 -15.45 -10.38 -6.17
CA LEU A 165 -14.61 -9.18 -6.14
C LEU A 165 -14.35 -8.77 -4.68
N GLU A 166 -13.09 -8.78 -4.25
CA GLU A 166 -12.68 -8.26 -2.95
C GLU A 166 -12.15 -6.83 -3.10
N GLN A 167 -12.36 -6.01 -2.06
CA GLN A 167 -12.00 -4.60 -2.04
C GLN A 167 -11.26 -4.26 -0.76
N GLY A 168 -10.04 -3.73 -0.91
CA GLY A 168 -9.28 -3.07 0.14
C GLY A 168 -9.29 -1.57 -0.08
N GLN A 169 -9.41 -0.79 1.00
CA GLN A 169 -9.50 0.67 0.91
C GLN A 169 -8.53 1.37 1.85
N THR A 170 -7.94 2.47 1.39
CA THR A 170 -7.37 3.51 2.26
C THR A 170 -7.94 4.89 1.92
N ILE A 171 -8.06 5.75 2.92
CA ILE A 171 -8.58 7.12 2.74
C ILE A 171 -7.52 8.12 3.23
N PHE A 172 -6.99 8.92 2.32
CA PHE A 172 -6.14 10.06 2.66
C PHE A 172 -6.99 11.32 2.83
N ASN A 173 -6.90 11.99 3.97
CA ASN A 173 -7.67 13.20 4.25
C ASN A 173 -6.77 14.44 4.29
N GLY A 174 -7.35 15.62 4.09
CA GLY A 174 -6.66 16.89 4.29
C GLY A 174 -5.64 17.25 3.21
N PHE A 175 -5.68 16.60 2.06
CA PHE A 175 -4.91 16.99 0.88
C PHE A 175 -5.54 18.21 0.22
N ALA A 176 -4.72 19.16 -0.22
CA ALA A 176 -5.21 20.23 -1.10
C ALA A 176 -5.45 19.70 -2.52
N ALA A 177 -6.33 20.34 -3.29
CA ALA A 177 -6.62 19.96 -4.67
C ALA A 177 -5.45 20.29 -5.61
N ASN A 178 -4.67 19.28 -6.02
CA ASN A 178 -3.44 19.44 -6.77
C ASN A 178 -3.12 18.20 -7.61
N PRO A 179 -2.27 18.32 -8.65
CA PRO A 179 -1.60 17.15 -9.23
C PRO A 179 -0.77 16.42 -8.17
N GLY A 180 -0.76 15.10 -8.25
CA GLY A 180 -0.07 14.25 -7.30
C GLY A 180 0.45 12.95 -7.91
N LYS A 181 1.08 12.16 -7.05
CA LYS A 181 1.57 10.82 -7.35
C LYS A 181 1.11 9.88 -6.25
N LEU A 182 0.44 8.80 -6.65
CA LEU A 182 0.13 7.66 -5.80
C LEU A 182 1.20 6.58 -6.05
N SER A 183 1.70 5.97 -4.98
CA SER A 183 2.55 4.79 -5.06
C SER A 183 1.98 3.71 -4.14
N VAL A 184 1.88 2.48 -4.63
CA VAL A 184 1.31 1.35 -3.87
C VAL A 184 2.23 0.15 -4.03
N PHE A 185 2.61 -0.45 -2.92
CA PHE A 185 3.33 -1.73 -2.91
C PHE A 185 2.40 -2.85 -2.45
N THR A 186 2.31 -3.88 -3.29
CA THR A 186 1.53 -5.09 -3.09
C THR A 186 2.46 -6.30 -3.05
N VAL A 187 2.01 -7.34 -2.33
CA VAL A 187 2.76 -8.56 -2.05
C VAL A 187 1.80 -9.75 -2.07
N GLY A 188 2.32 -10.97 -2.15
CA GLY A 188 1.52 -12.18 -2.02
C GLY A 188 0.84 -12.64 -3.30
N ASP A 189 0.89 -11.84 -4.37
CA ASP A 189 0.36 -12.17 -5.70
C ASP A 189 0.82 -13.56 -6.14
N ASP A 190 -0.12 -14.45 -6.46
CA ASP A 190 0.17 -15.83 -6.83
C ASP A 190 -0.34 -16.22 -8.21
N ASN A 191 -0.93 -15.27 -8.97
CA ASN A 191 -1.52 -15.56 -10.27
C ASN A 191 -1.31 -14.47 -11.33
N SER A 192 -0.69 -14.86 -12.45
CA SER A 192 -0.35 -13.94 -13.55
C SER A 192 -1.51 -13.48 -14.46
N SER A 193 -2.77 -13.55 -14.01
CA SER A 193 -3.93 -13.31 -14.90
C SER A 193 -5.20 -12.83 -14.20
N SER A 194 -5.07 -11.84 -13.33
CA SER A 194 -6.17 -11.32 -12.52
C SER A 194 -6.66 -9.97 -13.04
N ASN A 195 -7.97 -9.70 -12.87
CA ASN A 195 -8.59 -8.42 -13.25
C ASN A 195 -8.41 -7.38 -12.14
N GLU A 196 -7.24 -7.36 -11.49
CA GLU A 196 -7.02 -6.44 -10.40
C GLU A 196 -6.91 -5.01 -10.92
N ARG A 197 -7.32 -4.09 -10.07
CA ARG A 197 -7.16 -2.68 -10.38
C ARG A 197 -6.98 -1.84 -9.14
N LEU A 198 -6.32 -0.72 -9.37
CA LEU A 198 -6.20 0.38 -8.44
C LEU A 198 -7.09 1.51 -8.89
N ASP A 199 -8.09 1.87 -8.10
CA ASP A 199 -8.90 3.05 -8.33
C ASP A 199 -8.50 4.16 -7.36
N PHE A 200 -8.37 5.38 -7.87
CA PHE A 200 -8.18 6.60 -7.09
C PHE A 200 -9.37 7.52 -7.34
N ASN A 201 -10.14 7.84 -6.30
CA ASN A 201 -11.40 8.58 -6.40
C ASN A 201 -12.33 8.02 -7.50
N SER A 202 -12.51 6.69 -7.50
CA SER A 202 -13.33 5.95 -8.47
C SER A 202 -12.81 5.92 -9.92
N ALA A 203 -11.65 6.50 -10.21
CA ALA A 203 -10.99 6.38 -11.52
C ALA A 203 -9.88 5.33 -11.46
N THR A 204 -9.87 4.39 -12.40
CA THR A 204 -8.78 3.40 -12.50
C THR A 204 -7.47 4.08 -12.90
N VAL A 205 -6.44 3.87 -12.08
CA VAL A 205 -5.12 4.49 -12.22
C VAL A 205 -3.98 3.49 -12.26
N GLY A 206 -4.25 2.21 -12.03
CA GLY A 206 -3.26 1.14 -12.07
C GLY A 206 -3.88 -0.25 -12.09
N GLY A 207 -3.03 -1.26 -12.16
CA GLY A 207 -3.41 -2.65 -12.37
C GLY A 207 -3.32 -3.09 -13.83
N PRO A 208 -3.34 -4.41 -14.10
CA PRO A 208 -3.26 -5.50 -13.11
C PRO A 208 -1.90 -5.50 -12.37
N PHE A 209 -1.84 -6.16 -11.21
CA PHE A 209 -0.66 -6.14 -10.35
C PHE A 209 0.25 -7.35 -10.60
N ASP A 210 0.46 -7.72 -11.87
CA ASP A 210 1.15 -8.94 -12.36
C ASP A 210 2.64 -9.07 -11.98
N GLY A 211 2.99 -9.10 -10.70
CA GLY A 211 4.34 -9.34 -10.22
C GLY A 211 5.44 -8.47 -10.88
N ASN A 212 5.22 -7.16 -11.05
CA ASN A 212 6.16 -6.31 -11.79
C ASN A 212 7.54 -6.14 -11.10
N LEU A 213 7.67 -6.59 -9.86
CA LEU A 213 8.93 -6.69 -9.13
C LEU A 213 9.40 -8.14 -8.90
N GLY A 214 8.78 -9.11 -9.56
CA GLY A 214 9.00 -10.54 -9.36
C GLY A 214 7.67 -11.26 -9.16
N SER A 215 7.67 -12.58 -9.12
CA SER A 215 6.45 -13.39 -9.27
C SER A 215 5.39 -13.22 -8.18
N ALA A 216 5.60 -12.39 -7.15
CA ALA A 216 4.66 -12.25 -6.05
C ALA A 216 4.61 -10.86 -5.40
N ALA A 217 5.08 -9.82 -6.10
CA ALA A 217 5.00 -8.46 -5.60
C ALA A 217 5.01 -7.44 -6.73
N SER A 218 4.29 -6.34 -6.50
CA SER A 218 4.18 -5.25 -7.45
C SER A 218 4.32 -3.89 -6.78
N LEU A 219 5.03 -2.98 -7.44
CA LEU A 219 5.08 -1.55 -7.08
C LEU A 219 4.46 -0.74 -8.22
N VAL A 220 3.32 -0.12 -7.94
CA VAL A 220 2.61 0.74 -8.88
C VAL A 220 2.87 2.19 -8.54
N HIS A 221 3.13 2.99 -9.58
CA HIS A 221 3.20 4.43 -9.51
C HIS A 221 2.20 5.04 -10.49
N ALA A 222 1.28 5.87 -9.99
CA ALA A 222 0.28 6.53 -10.80
C ALA A 222 0.31 8.05 -10.59
N ASN A 223 0.20 8.81 -11.68
CA ASN A 223 -0.08 10.24 -11.59
C ASN A 223 -1.57 10.43 -11.31
N VAL A 224 -1.90 11.19 -10.27
CA VAL A 224 -3.28 11.39 -9.82
C VAL A 224 -3.57 12.89 -9.66
N THR A 225 -4.82 13.25 -9.42
CA THR A 225 -5.20 14.62 -9.05
C THR A 225 -6.04 14.54 -7.79
N THR A 226 -5.53 15.10 -6.70
CA THR A 226 -6.28 15.22 -5.45
C THR A 226 -7.39 16.26 -5.61
N THR A 227 -8.49 16.05 -4.90
CA THR A 227 -9.73 16.82 -5.03
C THR A 227 -9.90 17.90 -3.95
N GLY A 228 -9.07 17.88 -2.90
CA GLY A 228 -9.20 18.82 -1.78
C GLY A 228 -10.03 18.26 -0.63
N GLY A 229 -10.33 16.96 -0.64
CA GLY A 229 -11.25 16.29 0.26
C GLY A 229 -10.68 14.97 0.79
N ALA A 230 -11.57 13.99 0.97
CA ALA A 230 -11.18 12.61 1.21
C ALA A 230 -10.75 11.99 -0.11
N GLU A 231 -9.48 11.63 -0.22
CA GLU A 231 -8.91 10.94 -1.38
C GLU A 231 -8.96 9.44 -1.11
N VAL A 232 -9.83 8.74 -1.83
CA VAL A 232 -10.08 7.31 -1.63
C VAL A 232 -9.22 6.52 -2.60
N VAL A 233 -8.49 5.54 -2.09
CA VAL A 233 -7.79 4.55 -2.89
C VAL A 233 -8.38 3.19 -2.63
N ASP A 234 -8.90 2.58 -3.69
CA ASP A 234 -9.47 1.25 -3.66
C ASP A 234 -8.57 0.31 -4.45
N MET A 235 -8.26 -0.84 -3.87
CA MET A 235 -7.64 -1.96 -4.55
C MET A 235 -8.68 -3.06 -4.68
N TYR A 236 -8.80 -3.60 -5.88
CA TYR A 236 -9.70 -4.70 -6.16
C TYR A 236 -8.92 -5.91 -6.66
N ALA A 237 -9.26 -7.10 -6.16
CA ALA A 237 -8.79 -8.37 -6.67
C ALA A 237 -9.99 -9.28 -6.96
N ASN A 238 -9.84 -10.16 -7.95
CA ASN A 238 -10.89 -11.10 -8.33
C ASN A 238 -10.28 -12.44 -8.71
N GLY A 239 -10.40 -13.42 -7.81
CA GLY A 239 -9.83 -14.75 -8.00
C GLY A 239 -8.30 -14.77 -7.95
N ASP A 240 -7.70 -13.86 -7.19
CA ASP A 240 -6.26 -13.76 -6.93
C ASP A 240 -6.03 -13.64 -5.42
N HIS A 241 -4.92 -14.18 -4.92
CA HIS A 241 -4.45 -13.95 -3.57
C HIS A 241 -3.41 -12.84 -3.59
N MET A 242 -3.77 -11.66 -3.10
CA MET A 242 -2.80 -10.57 -2.98
C MET A 242 -3.01 -9.78 -1.71
N ALA A 243 -1.99 -9.05 -1.29
CA ALA A 243 -2.04 -8.18 -0.14
C ALA A 243 -1.47 -6.80 -0.46
N TRP A 244 -2.19 -5.79 0.01
CA TRP A 244 -1.68 -4.44 0.11
C TRP A 244 -0.72 -4.37 1.29
N GLN A 245 0.46 -3.77 1.14
CA GLN A 245 1.35 -3.51 2.27
C GLN A 245 1.35 -2.03 2.66
N VAL A 246 1.62 -1.15 1.69
CA VAL A 246 1.79 0.26 1.95
C VAL A 246 1.43 1.08 0.72
N ALA A 247 0.84 2.26 0.93
CA ALA A 247 0.78 3.29 -0.09
C ALA A 247 1.27 4.63 0.40
N MET A 248 1.70 5.44 -0.56
CA MET A 248 2.11 6.80 -0.37
C MET A 248 1.39 7.69 -1.37
N LEU A 249 0.68 8.70 -0.87
CA LEU A 249 0.11 9.76 -1.68
C LEU A 249 0.92 11.03 -1.46
N GLN A 250 1.30 11.68 -2.55
CA GLN A 250 1.88 13.02 -2.50
C GLN A 250 1.16 13.93 -3.50
N SER A 251 0.95 15.18 -3.10
CA SER A 251 0.41 16.22 -3.97
C SER A 251 1.26 17.48 -3.86
N ALA A 252 1.36 18.24 -4.94
CA ALA A 252 2.17 19.46 -4.95
C ALA A 252 1.53 20.55 -5.80
N VAL A 253 1.62 21.79 -5.32
CA VAL A 253 1.23 22.97 -6.10
C VAL A 253 2.16 23.06 -7.30
N ARG A 254 1.60 23.12 -8.52
CA ARG A 254 2.42 23.44 -9.69
C ARG A 254 3.00 24.83 -9.51
N ASN A 255 4.33 24.94 -9.51
CA ASN A 255 4.98 26.24 -9.66
C ASN A 255 4.54 26.82 -11.00
N ARG A 256 3.67 27.83 -10.98
CA ARG A 256 3.40 28.65 -12.16
C ARG A 256 4.74 29.29 -12.50
N ARG A 257 5.30 28.95 -13.66
CA ARG A 257 6.46 29.68 -14.20
C ARG A 257 6.06 31.16 -14.24
N ALA A 258 6.78 32.00 -13.50
CA ALA A 258 6.70 33.45 -13.62
C ALA A 258 7.22 33.88 -15.00
#